data_AF-A0A5K1ET79-F1
#
_entry.id   AF-A0A5K1ET79-F1
#
_cell.length_a   1.000
_cell.length_b   1.000
_cell.length_c   1.000
_cell.angle_alpha   90.00
_cell.angle_beta   90.00
_cell.angle_gamma   90.00
#
_symmetry.space_group_name_H-M   'P 1'
#
loop_
_entity.id
_entity.type
_entity.pdbx_description
1 polymer ?
#
loop_
_entity_poly.entity_id
_entity_poly.type
_entity_poly.pdbx_seq_one_letter_code
_entity_poly.pdbx_strand_id
1 'polypeptide(L)' 'TLVWKELNTSGQVLAPRAGHCTVALGKYLFVFGGFTHDRTLYDDLHILNV' A
#
# COMPACT_ATOMS: atom_id res chain seq x y z
N THR A 1 -9.10 21.36 8.71
CA THR A 1 -9.22 20.02 9.31
C THR A 1 -8.81 18.99 8.28
N LEU A 2 -8.12 17.92 8.70
CA LEU A 2 -7.82 16.79 7.81
C LEU A 2 -8.95 15.78 7.93
N VAL A 3 -9.46 15.29 6.79
CA VAL A 3 -10.59 14.36 6.72
C VAL A 3 -10.17 13.16 5.91
N TRP A 4 -10.43 11.97 6.44
CA TRP A 4 -10.24 10.71 5.73
C TRP A 4 -11.34 10.52 4.69
N LYS A 5 -10.97 10.06 3.51
CA LYS A 5 -11.89 9.71 2.44
C LYS A 5 -11.33 8.52 1.66
N GLU A 6 -12.22 7.62 1.25
CA GLU A 6 -11.92 6.56 0.30
C GLU A 6 -11.76 7.12 -1.12
N LEU A 7 -10.68 6.72 -1.79
CA LEU A 7 -10.39 7.12 -3.16
C LEU A 7 -10.89 6.05 -4.13
N ASN A 8 -11.49 6.48 -5.25
CA ASN A 8 -11.77 5.59 -6.37
C ASN A 8 -10.47 5.33 -7.13
N THR A 9 -9.86 4.16 -6.92
CA THR A 9 -8.60 3.77 -7.56
C THR A 9 -8.82 2.84 -8.75
N SER A 10 -7.87 2.81 -9.68
CA SER A 10 -7.83 1.85 -10.80
C SER A 10 -6.49 1.12 -10.83
N GLY A 11 -6.38 0.08 -11.67
CA GLY A 11 -5.18 -0.74 -11.77
C GLY A 11 -5.25 -2.00 -10.90
N GLN A 12 -4.09 -2.53 -10.53
CA GLN A 12 -4.01 -3.77 -9.76
C GLN A 12 -4.30 -3.52 -8.28
N VAL A 13 -5.26 -4.25 -7.74
CA VAL A 13 -5.57 -4.24 -6.31
C VAL A 13 -4.50 -5.01 -5.55
N LEU A 14 -3.92 -4.38 -4.53
CA LEU A 14 -2.96 -5.03 -3.65
C LEU A 14 -3.67 -6.03 -2.74
N ALA A 15 -3.05 -7.19 -2.51
CA ALA A 15 -3.52 -8.10 -1.48
C ALA A 15 -3.55 -7.39 -0.12
N PRO A 16 -4.57 -7.63 0.73
CA PRO A 16 -4.65 -7.08 2.07
C PRO A 16 -3.35 -7.33 2.85
N ARG A 17 -2.81 -6.29 3.48
CA ARG A 17 -1.51 -6.34 4.17
C ARG A 17 -1.43 -5.36 5.34
N ALA A 18 -0.74 -5.76 6.40
CA ALA A 18 -0.38 -4.94 7.56
C ALA A 18 1.14 -4.91 7.76
N GLY A 19 1.64 -3.95 8.53
CA GLY A 19 3.07 -3.87 8.89
C GLY A 19 4.04 -3.65 7.72
N HIS A 20 3.54 -3.16 6.59
CA HIS A 20 4.37 -2.82 5.42
C HIS A 20 5.12 -1.50 5.65
N CYS A 21 6.23 -1.30 4.92
CA CYS A 21 6.92 -0.02 4.88
C CYS A 21 6.42 0.81 3.70
N THR A 22 6.14 2.10 3.91
CA THR A 22 5.70 3.02 2.84
C THR A 22 6.56 4.28 2.80
N VAL A 23 7.03 4.64 1.60
CA VAL A 23 7.77 5.88 1.33
C VAL A 23 7.07 6.67 0.23
N ALA A 24 6.94 7.98 0.43
CA ALA A 24 6.43 8.90 -0.59
C ALA A 24 7.57 9.55 -1.38
N LEU A 25 7.47 9.55 -2.71
CA LEU A 25 8.39 10.25 -3.61
C LEU A 25 7.61 10.89 -4.76
N GLY A 26 7.46 12.22 -4.73
CA GLY A 26 6.64 12.95 -5.68
C GLY A 26 5.17 12.54 -5.57
N LYS A 27 4.57 12.09 -6.68
CA LYS A 27 3.18 11.59 -6.73
C LYS A 27 3.06 10.08 -6.47
N TYR A 28 4.16 9.42 -6.11
CA TYR A 28 4.19 7.97 -5.95
C TYR A 28 4.36 7.58 -4.49
N LEU A 29 3.65 6.52 -4.10
CA LEU A 29 3.90 5.78 -2.86
C LEU A 29 4.50 4.43 -3.20
N PHE A 30 5.62 4.12 -2.56
CA PHE A 30 6.30 2.83 -2.66
C PHE A 30 5.95 2.01 -1.42
N VAL A 31 5.36 0.84 -1.60
CA VAL A 31 4.90 -0.04 -0.53
C VAL A 31 5.69 -1.34 -0.60
N PHE A 32 6.49 -1.63 0.42
CA PHE A 32 7.31 -2.84 0.49
C PHE A 32 6.82 -3.79 1.58
N GLY A 33 6.64 -5.06 1.20
CA GLY A 33 6.36 -6.18 2.07
C GLY A 33 5.06 -6.03 2.88
N GLY A 34 5.15 -6.42 4.16
CA GLY A 34 4.03 -6.55 5.07
C GLY A 34 3.57 -8.00 5.23
N PHE A 35 2.42 -8.20 5.87
CA PHE A 35 1.90 -9.52 6.15
C PHE A 35 0.37 -9.57 6.20
N THR A 36 -0.17 -10.77 6.01
CA THR A 36 -1.60 -11.11 6.16
C THR A 36 -1.93 -11.61 7.56
N HIS A 37 -3.23 -11.76 7.85
CA HIS A 37 -3.70 -12.31 9.14
C HIS A 37 -3.16 -13.72 9.43
N ASP A 38 -3.00 -14.55 8.40
CA ASP A 38 -2.43 -15.91 8.50
C ASP A 38 -0.89 -15.93 8.62
N ARG A 39 -0.26 -14.75 8.81
CA ARG A 39 1.19 -14.54 8.97
C ARG A 39 2.02 -14.88 7.73
N THR A 40 1.41 -14.92 6.55
CA THR A 40 2.17 -14.92 5.29
C THR A 40 2.93 -13.59 5.18
N LEU A 41 4.25 -13.67 5.00
CA LEU A 41 5.12 -12.51 4.83
C LEU A 41 5.28 -12.20 3.34
N TYR A 42 5.20 -10.93 2.99
CA TYR A 42 5.48 -10.45 1.65
C TYR A 42 6.87 -9.82 1.56
N ASP A 43 7.56 -10.07 0.45
CA ASP A 43 8.82 -9.46 0.03
C ASP A 43 8.67 -8.68 -1.30
N ASP A 44 7.43 -8.36 -1.67
CA ASP A 44 7.08 -7.65 -2.89
C ASP A 44 7.17 -6.12 -2.74
N LEU A 45 7.32 -5.43 -3.87
CA LEU A 45 7.30 -3.97 -3.96
C LEU A 45 6.16 -3.53 -4.87
N HIS A 46 5.32 -2.62 -4.37
CA HIS A 46 4.23 -1.99 -5.11
C HIS A 46 4.43 -0.49 -5.23
N ILE A 47 3.91 0.08 -6.32
CA ILE A 47 3.94 1.52 -6.58
C ILE A 47 2.50 1.99 -6.80
N LEU A 48 2.05 2.92 -5.96
CA LEU A 48 0.74 3.56 -6.08
C LEU A 48 0.94 4.99 -6.60
N ASN A 49 0.12 5.40 -7.57
CA ASN A 49 0.04 6.79 -8.01
C ASN A 49 -1.08 7.49 -7.24
N VAL A 50 -0.75 8.58 -6.56
CA VAL A 50 -1.67 9.38 -5.72
C VAL A 50 -2.19 10.58 -6.49
#